data_AF-A0A1P8KKE6-F1
#
_entry.id   AF-A0A1P8KKE6-F1
#
_cell.length_a   1.000
_cell.length_b   1.000
_cell.length_c   1.000
_cell.angle_alpha   90.00
_cell.angle_beta   90.00
_cell.angle_gamma   90.00
#
_symmetry.space_group_name_H-M   'P 1'
#
loop_
_entity.id
_entity.type
_entity.pdbx_description
1 polymer ?
#
loop_
_entity_poly.entity_id
_entity_poly.type
_entity_poly.pdbx_seq_one_letter_code
_entity_poly.pdbx_strand_id
1 'polypeptide(L)'
;MLFILISTSLFASSSNTYKFKKLEEVKTELINKYEIRVEVARLDKFYKRVKVLNRTLHCFKNSRSKREITACKIDENKRIMQLIKKG
;
A
#
# COMPACT_ATOMS: atom_id res chain seq x y z
N MET A 1 -6.82 12.04 42.28
CA MET A 1 -6.95 12.62 40.92
C MET A 1 -5.70 12.45 40.03
N LEU A 2 -4.56 11.95 40.51
CA LEU A 2 -3.35 11.75 39.69
C LEU A 2 -3.37 10.42 38.88
N PHE A 3 -4.01 9.37 39.42
CA PHE A 3 -4.06 8.04 38.78
C PHE A 3 -4.93 7.97 37.52
N ILE A 4 -5.92 8.85 37.37
CA ILE A 4 -6.82 8.87 36.19
C ILE A 4 -6.12 9.50 34.96
N LEU A 5 -5.13 10.37 35.16
CA LEU A 5 -4.41 11.03 34.07
C LEU A 5 -3.32 10.12 33.45
N ILE A 6 -2.76 9.18 34.22
CA ILE A 6 -1.72 8.27 33.72
C ILE A 6 -2.34 7.19 32.83
N SER A 7 -3.55 6.70 33.16
CA SER A 7 -4.20 5.62 32.42
C SER A 7 -4.67 6.03 31.00
N THR A 8 -5.10 7.28 30.81
CA THR A 8 -5.55 7.76 29.49
C THR A 8 -4.39 7.89 28.50
N SER A 9 -3.20 8.29 28.97
CA SER A 9 -2.00 8.42 28.13
C SER A 9 -1.44 7.05 27.67
N LEU A 10 -1.53 6.01 28.51
CA LEU A 10 -1.18 4.63 28.13
C LEU A 10 -2.15 4.04 27.11
N PHE A 11 -3.46 4.26 27.26
CA PHE A 11 -4.48 3.75 26.33
C PHE A 11 -4.37 4.39 24.93
N ALA A 12 -4.09 5.70 24.86
CA ALA A 12 -3.87 6.40 23.60
C ALA A 12 -2.64 5.86 22.84
N SER A 13 -1.55 5.60 23.56
CA SER A 13 -0.31 5.04 23.00
C SER A 13 -0.51 3.62 22.45
N SER A 14 -1.25 2.78 23.17
CA SER A 14 -1.55 1.39 22.75
C SER A 14 -2.42 1.34 21.48
N SER A 15 -3.47 2.17 21.39
CA SER A 15 -4.36 2.22 20.21
C SER A 15 -3.61 2.63 18.94
N ASN A 16 -2.70 3.61 19.05
CA ASN A 16 -1.91 4.09 17.91
C ASN A 16 -0.90 3.05 17.43
N THR A 17 -0.23 2.35 18.35
CA THR A 17 0.68 1.24 18.02
C THR A 17 -0.03 0.10 17.30
N TYR A 18 -1.23 -0.30 17.78
CA TYR A 18 -2.03 -1.34 17.12
C TYR A 18 -2.44 -0.94 15.69
N LYS A 19 -2.93 0.30 15.51
CA LYS A 19 -3.31 0.81 14.18
C LYS A 19 -2.13 0.85 13.22
N PHE A 20 -0.94 1.25 13.69
CA PHE A 20 0.27 1.27 12.89
C PHE A 20 0.71 -0.14 12.49
N LYS A 21 0.73 -1.09 13.43
CA LYS A 21 1.07 -2.49 13.15
C LYS A 21 0.15 -3.10 12.10
N LYS A 22 -1.17 -2.90 12.24
CA LYS A 22 -2.17 -3.36 11.27
C LYS A 22 -1.98 -2.74 9.89
N LEU A 23 -1.60 -1.46 9.82
CA LEU A 23 -1.30 -0.80 8.55
C LEU A 23 -0.08 -1.42 7.86
N GLU A 24 0.99 -1.69 8.61
CA GLU A 24 2.21 -2.31 8.09
C GLU A 24 1.98 -3.75 7.63
N GLU A 25 1.17 -4.54 8.35
CA GLU A 25 0.77 -5.89 7.92
C GLU A 25 0.04 -5.85 6.57
N VAL A 26 -0.97 -4.97 6.43
CA VAL A 26 -1.72 -4.80 5.18
C VAL A 26 -0.82 -4.31 4.03
N LYS A 27 0.13 -3.40 4.33
CA LYS A 27 1.09 -2.89 3.34
C LYS A 27 2.00 -4.02 2.84
N THR A 28 2.49 -4.85 3.76
CA THR A 28 3.37 -5.99 3.46
C THR A 28 2.66 -7.02 2.59
N GLU A 29 1.42 -7.38 2.92
CA GLU A 29 0.60 -8.29 2.10
C GLU A 29 0.41 -7.75 0.68
N LEU A 30 0.12 -6.44 0.56
CA LEU A 30 -0.02 -5.78 -0.74
C LEU A 30 1.27 -5.82 -1.55
N ILE A 31 2.42 -5.54 -0.93
CA ILE A 31 3.74 -5.59 -1.58
C ILE A 31 3.99 -6.99 -2.14
N ASN A 32 3.85 -8.03 -1.32
CA ASN A 32 4.08 -9.41 -1.73
C ASN A 32 3.18 -9.81 -2.92
N LYS A 33 1.90 -9.44 -2.85
CA LYS A 33 0.95 -9.68 -3.94
C LYS A 33 1.36 -9.00 -5.24
N TYR A 34 1.92 -7.79 -5.17
CA TYR A 34 2.37 -7.06 -6.35
C TYR A 34 3.68 -7.60 -6.93
N GLU A 35 4.60 -8.07 -6.08
CA GLU A 35 5.83 -8.73 -6.53
C GLU A 35 5.51 -9.97 -7.36
N ILE A 36 4.59 -10.82 -6.88
CA ILE A 36 4.12 -11.99 -7.64
C ILE A 36 3.49 -11.57 -8.98
N ARG A 37 2.62 -10.55 -8.96
CA ARG A 37 1.95 -10.07 -10.19
C ARG A 37 2.93 -9.49 -11.22
N VAL A 38 3.98 -8.80 -10.76
CA VAL A 38 5.05 -8.31 -11.63
C VAL A 38 5.76 -9.49 -12.29
N GLU A 39 6.11 -10.51 -11.51
CA GLU A 39 6.85 -11.67 -12.02
C GLU A 39 6.01 -12.48 -13.02
N VAL A 40 4.75 -12.76 -12.70
CA VAL A 40 3.82 -13.42 -13.66
C VAL A 40 3.71 -12.62 -14.95
N ALA A 41 3.47 -11.30 -14.87
CA ALA A 41 3.38 -10.46 -16.06
C ALA A 41 4.69 -10.40 -16.86
N ARG A 42 5.84 -10.57 -16.20
CA ARG A 42 7.16 -10.63 -16.84
C ARG A 42 7.33 -11.93 -17.61
N LEU A 43 6.97 -13.07 -17.01
CA LEU A 43 6.98 -14.39 -17.65
C LEU A 43 6.07 -14.41 -18.90
N ASP A 44 4.90 -13.80 -18.80
CA ASP A 44 3.94 -13.68 -19.91
C ASP A 44 4.35 -12.63 -20.98
N LYS A 45 5.50 -11.97 -20.82
CA LYS A 45 6.00 -10.89 -21.69
C LYS A 45 5.04 -9.69 -21.83
N PHE A 46 4.19 -9.45 -20.84
CA PHE A 46 3.29 -8.30 -20.79
C PHE A 46 3.99 -7.04 -20.27
N TYR A 47 4.97 -6.52 -21.01
CA TYR A 47 5.85 -5.43 -20.56
C TYR A 47 5.11 -4.13 -20.19
N LYS A 48 4.02 -3.79 -20.89
CA LYS A 48 3.18 -2.63 -20.52
C LYS A 48 2.57 -2.82 -19.12
N ARG A 49 2.10 -4.04 -18.81
CA ARG A 49 1.55 -4.41 -17.51
C ARG A 49 2.63 -4.42 -16.43
N VAL A 50 3.80 -5.00 -16.71
CA VAL A 50 4.97 -4.96 -15.81
C VAL A 50 5.31 -3.53 -15.41
N LYS A 51 5.35 -2.59 -16.36
CA LYS A 51 5.63 -1.18 -16.10
C LYS A 51 4.61 -0.53 -15.15
N VAL A 52 3.32 -0.82 -15.32
CA VAL A 52 2.26 -0.32 -14.43
C VAL A 52 2.41 -0.89 -13.03
N LEU A 53 2.54 -2.22 -12.94
CA LEU A 53 2.63 -2.93 -11.66
C LEU A 53 3.89 -2.54 -10.87
N ASN A 54 5.05 -2.40 -11.52
CA ASN A 54 6.30 -1.98 -10.86
C ASN A 54 6.19 -0.56 -10.27
N ARG A 55 5.56 0.36 -10.98
CA ARG A 55 5.33 1.73 -10.46
C ARG A 55 4.42 1.71 -9.24
N THR A 56 3.35 0.90 -9.28
CA THR A 56 2.42 0.75 -8.16
C THR A 56 3.12 0.07 -6.96
N LEU A 57 3.92 -0.97 -7.20
CA LEU A 57 4.74 -1.63 -6.18
C LEU A 57 5.70 -0.65 -5.49
N HIS A 58 6.43 0.16 -6.27
CA HIS A 58 7.30 1.19 -5.73
C HIS A 58 6.53 2.20 -4.89
N CYS A 59 5.34 2.60 -5.31
CA CYS A 59 4.47 3.48 -4.53
C CYS A 59 4.09 2.87 -3.17
N PHE A 60 3.69 1.59 -3.13
CA PHE A 60 3.38 0.92 -1.87
C PHE A 60 4.58 0.83 -0.93
N LYS A 61 5.77 0.49 -1.44
CA LYS A 61 7.00 0.41 -0.64
C LYS A 61 7.34 1.74 0.06
N ASN A 62 7.03 2.86 -0.58
CA ASN A 62 7.28 4.20 -0.03
C ASN A 62 6.11 4.78 0.77
N SER A 63 4.94 4.15 0.75
CA SER A 63 3.76 4.65 1.45
C SER A 63 3.87 4.48 2.97
N ARG A 64 3.42 5.50 3.70
CA ARG A 64 3.46 5.59 5.17
C ARG A 64 2.07 5.65 5.80
N SER A 65 1.04 5.79 4.99
CA SER A 65 -0.33 5.97 5.46
C SER A 65 -1.33 5.20 4.59
N LYS A 66 -2.48 4.85 5.18
CA LYS A 66 -3.61 4.27 4.43
C LYS A 66 -4.06 5.18 3.28
N ARG A 67 -3.95 6.50 3.46
CA ARG A 67 -4.28 7.50 2.42
C ARG A 67 -3.34 7.38 1.23
N GLU A 68 -2.04 7.26 1.46
CA GLU A 68 -1.04 7.07 0.40
C GLU A 68 -1.23 5.74 -0.33
N ILE A 69 -1.51 4.64 0.39
CA ILE A 69 -1.84 3.35 -0.24
C ILE A 69 -3.05 3.51 -1.18
N THR A 70 -4.09 4.23 -0.76
CA THR A 70 -5.25 4.52 -1.60
C THR A 70 -4.87 5.36 -2.82
N ALA A 71 -4.03 6.39 -2.64
CA ALA A 71 -3.53 7.21 -3.74
C ALA A 71 -2.75 6.37 -4.77
N CYS A 72 -1.89 5.44 -4.32
CA CYS A 72 -1.17 4.51 -5.19
C CYS A 72 -2.11 3.70 -6.09
N LYS A 73 -3.22 3.18 -5.53
CA LYS A 73 -4.25 2.43 -6.27
C LYS A 73 -5.01 3.30 -7.28
N ILE A 74 -5.35 4.53 -6.89
CA ILE A 74 -6.01 5.48 -7.80
C ILE A 74 -5.10 5.79 -9.00
N ASP A 75 -3.82 6.02 -8.75
CA ASP A 75 -2.87 6.34 -9.82
C ASP A 75 -2.56 5.14 -10.71
N GLU A 76 -2.59 3.92 -10.17
CA GLU A 76 -2.58 2.70 -10.97
C GLU A 76 -3.76 2.66 -11.95
N ASN A 77 -4.98 2.87 -11.45
CA ASN A 77 -6.18 2.88 -12.29
C ASN A 77 -6.09 3.94 -13.40
N LYS A 78 -5.58 5.14 -13.10
CA LYS A 78 -5.33 6.15 -14.14
C LYS A 78 -4.38 5.63 -15.22
N ARG A 79 -3.28 4.97 -14.84
CA ARG A 79 -2.31 4.39 -15.79
C ARG A 79 -2.95 3.27 -16.63
N ILE A 80 -3.78 2.41 -16.03
CA ILE A 80 -4.51 1.36 -16.75
C ILE A 80 -5.46 1.98 -17.77
N MET A 81 -6.28 2.95 -17.37
CA MET A 81 -7.21 3.63 -18.28
C MET A 81 -6.50 4.33 -19.43
N GLN A 82 -5.32 4.91 -19.19
CA GLN A 82 -4.49 5.49 -20.25
C GLN A 82 -3.97 4.46 -21.25
N LEU A 83 -3.70 3.22 -20.82
CA LEU A 83 -3.30 2.14 -21.71
C LEU A 83 -4.49 1.65 -22.56
N ILE A 84 -5.68 1.53 -21.96
CA ILE A 84 -6.90 1.12 -22.66
C ILE A 84 -7.28 2.15 -23.73
N LYS A 85 -7.25 3.44 -23.41
CA LYS A 85 -7.58 4.51 -24.39
C LYS A 85 -6.62 4.61 -25.58
N LYS A 86 -5.43 4.01 -25.49
CA LYS A 86 -4.37 4.10 -26.50
C LYS A 86 -4.18 2.79 -27.28
N GLY A 87 -4.87 1.73 -26.89
CA GLY A 87 -4.86 0.44 -27.58
C GLY A 87 -6.05 0.37 -28.53
#